data_AF-A0A1S1LCG7-F1
#
_entry.id   AF-A0A1S1LCG7-F1
#
_cell.length_a   1.000
_cell.length_b   1.000
_cell.length_c   1.000
_cell.angle_alpha   90.00
_cell.angle_beta   90.00
_cell.angle_gamma   90.00
#
_symmetry.space_group_name_H-M   'P 1'
#
loop_
_entity.id
_entity.type
_entity.pdbx_description
1 polymer ?
#
loop_
_entity_poly.entity_id
_entity_poly.type
_entity_poly.pdbx_seq_one_letter_code
_entity_poly.pdbx_strand_id
1 'polypeptide(L)'
;MHLALALLGRLSVVGGVQGPARMMRELVIEHDEGGRAYWGVEMHVTSTNFAELTAAVRRLLTARGPLPYEVIVASLAQPGGVLGGDSDDLLMEVLVQDSMEFVVLLDGRFGWAPTLLDGRIFTCRLTHAEVEGDFINLWPDLLPFYPLGSGSQARGVDRLRSGVLVEDDGMSAALRKRGVEPGAITGGTAALFPVGMFDAMDVRGDCLVGVRVVEGALCVESVAEPLPRDLSSQLAQLVAGEGQAEELAAVVWQLCADDESAFRAPAAPITDLAVAGGLSLSVASDRVAPSGFDWDTVPPRVWG
;
A
#
# COMPACT_ATOMS: atom_id res chain seq x y z
N MET A 1 -6.14 42.57 41.49
CA MET A 1 -5.27 42.91 40.35
C MET A 1 -6.12 42.81 39.10
N HIS A 2 -6.73 43.92 38.71
CA HIS A 2 -7.72 44.04 37.61
C HIS A 2 -7.13 44.96 36.53
N LEU A 3 -7.23 44.54 35.27
CA LEU A 3 -7.41 45.29 34.00
C LEU A 3 -6.98 44.29 32.89
N ALA A 4 -7.84 43.70 32.06
CA ALA A 4 -8.79 44.24 31.07
C ALA A 4 -8.11 44.81 29.79
N LEU A 5 -8.40 44.11 28.68
CA LEU A 5 -8.54 44.57 27.28
C LEU A 5 -7.40 45.35 26.60
N ALA A 6 -6.87 44.76 25.53
CA ALA A 6 -6.87 45.37 24.20
C ALA A 6 -6.45 44.34 23.13
N LEU A 7 -7.39 43.94 22.26
CA LEU A 7 -7.20 43.65 20.83
C LEU A 7 -8.46 43.01 20.23
N LEU A 8 -9.56 43.77 20.21
CA LEU A 8 -10.66 43.53 19.28
C LEU A 8 -11.10 44.88 18.69
N GLY A 9 -10.91 45.01 17.39
CA GLY A 9 -11.43 46.07 16.53
C GLY A 9 -10.87 45.83 15.13
N ARG A 10 -11.63 45.59 14.07
CA ARG A 10 -13.06 45.76 13.82
C ARG A 10 -13.52 44.68 12.82
N LEU A 11 -14.71 44.12 13.05
CA LEU A 11 -15.53 43.51 12.01
C LEU A 11 -16.04 44.62 11.10
N SER A 12 -15.65 44.61 9.82
CA SER A 12 -16.42 45.26 8.76
C SER A 12 -17.24 44.18 8.07
N VAL A 13 -18.56 44.23 8.27
CA VAL A 13 -19.54 43.57 7.41
C VAL A 13 -19.85 44.56 6.29
N VAL A 14 -19.28 44.38 5.09
CA VAL A 14 -19.78 44.99 3.85
C VAL A 14 -19.38 44.13 2.64
N GLY A 15 -20.38 43.77 1.83
CA GLY A 15 -20.29 43.74 0.36
C GLY A 15 -19.61 42.53 -0.28
N GLY A 16 -20.38 41.74 -1.03
CA GLY A 16 -19.91 40.59 -1.77
C GLY A 16 -18.87 40.91 -2.85
N VAL A 17 -17.81 40.09 -2.89
CA VAL A 17 -16.99 39.74 -4.05
C VAL A 17 -16.42 38.33 -3.78
N GLN A 18 -16.48 37.42 -4.78
CA GLN A 18 -15.87 36.09 -4.71
C GLN A 18 -14.33 36.18 -4.69
N GLY A 19 -13.69 35.53 -3.71
CA GLY A 19 -12.23 35.46 -3.46
C GLY A 19 -11.93 34.68 -2.15
N PRO A 20 -10.71 34.13 -1.93
CA PRO A 20 -10.52 32.74 -1.49
C PRO A 20 -10.69 32.45 0.01
N ALA A 21 -10.99 31.18 0.29
CA ALA A 21 -11.06 30.46 1.57
C ALA A 21 -11.21 31.30 2.86
N ARG A 22 -12.42 31.33 3.41
CA ARG A 22 -12.71 31.96 4.70
C ARG A 22 -12.53 30.91 5.81
N MET A 23 -11.49 31.04 6.64
CA MET A 23 -11.43 30.34 7.93
C MET A 23 -12.66 30.73 8.75
N MET A 24 -13.56 29.79 9.02
CA MET A 24 -14.70 30.00 9.90
C MET A 24 -14.27 29.59 11.31
N ARG A 25 -14.12 30.58 12.20
CA ARG A 25 -13.87 30.34 13.63
C ARG A 25 -15.19 30.48 14.35
N GLU A 26 -15.72 29.38 14.86
CA GLU A 26 -16.87 29.41 15.76
C GLU A 26 -16.36 29.45 17.20
N LEU A 27 -16.89 30.39 17.98
CA LEU A 27 -16.50 30.60 19.36
C LEU A 27 -17.53 29.85 20.22
N VAL A 28 -17.14 28.72 20.79
CA VAL A 28 -18.04 27.89 21.61
C VAL A 28 -17.75 28.15 23.08
N ILE A 29 -18.82 28.27 23.87
CA ILE A 29 -18.74 28.35 25.32
C ILE A 29 -19.00 26.95 25.86
N GLU A 30 -17.97 26.33 26.42
CA GLU A 30 -18.11 25.06 27.13
C GLU A 30 -18.14 25.29 28.64
N HIS A 31 -18.89 24.44 29.33
CA HIS A 31 -18.99 24.45 30.79
C HIS A 31 -18.45 23.13 31.34
N ASP A 32 -17.53 23.19 32.31
CA ASP A 32 -17.12 22.00 33.05
C ASP A 32 -18.25 21.50 33.99
N GLU A 33 -18.10 20.28 34.53
CA GLU A 33 -19.05 19.69 35.49
C GLU A 33 -19.20 20.52 36.80
N GLY A 34 -18.33 21.50 37.02
CA GLY A 34 -18.39 22.48 38.10
C GLY A 34 -19.01 23.83 37.72
N GLY A 35 -19.53 23.98 36.50
CA GLY A 35 -20.21 25.18 36.00
C GLY A 35 -19.31 26.32 35.54
N ARG A 36 -17.99 26.12 35.42
CA ARG A 36 -17.07 27.16 34.92
C ARG A 36 -17.06 27.18 33.40
N ALA A 37 -17.35 28.34 32.84
CA ALA A 37 -17.33 28.58 31.40
C ALA A 37 -15.91 28.92 30.92
N TYR A 38 -15.48 28.29 29.83
CA TYR A 38 -14.25 28.65 29.13
C TYR A 38 -14.52 28.86 27.63
N TRP A 39 -13.68 29.68 27.00
CA TRP A 39 -13.75 29.98 25.59
C TRP A 39 -12.85 29.01 24.82
N GLY A 40 -13.45 28.09 24.07
CA GLY A 40 -12.76 27.26 23.09
C GLY A 40 -12.79 27.92 21.72
N VAL A 41 -11.68 27.87 20.99
CA VAL A 41 -11.70 28.08 19.53
C VAL A 41 -11.69 26.71 18.90
N GLU A 42 -12.83 26.28 18.38
CA GLU A 42 -12.88 25.06 17.59
C GLU A 42 -12.30 25.38 16.20
N MET A 43 -11.11 24.86 15.92
CA MET A 43 -10.50 24.98 14.60
C MET A 43 -10.98 23.81 13.73
N HIS A 44 -11.95 24.05 12.86
CA HIS A 44 -12.23 23.13 11.75
C HIS A 44 -11.21 23.35 10.63
N VAL A 45 -10.04 22.75 10.79
CA VAL A 45 -9.10 22.51 9.69
C VAL A 45 -8.68 21.05 9.83
N THR A 46 -9.02 20.16 8.88
CA THR A 46 -8.15 19.09 8.32
C THR A 46 -8.85 17.91 7.61
N SER A 47 -10.11 17.55 7.87
CA SER A 47 -10.65 16.29 7.29
C SER A 47 -11.09 16.40 5.82
N THR A 48 -11.74 17.50 5.42
CA THR A 48 -12.24 17.67 4.04
C THR A 48 -11.11 17.86 3.03
N ASN A 49 -10.06 18.63 3.38
CA ASN A 49 -8.94 18.91 2.47
C ASN A 49 -8.06 17.67 2.24
N PHE A 50 -7.78 16.90 3.28
CA PHE A 50 -7.01 15.65 3.15
C PHE A 50 -7.74 14.65 2.25
N ALA A 51 -9.02 14.37 2.52
CA ALA A 51 -9.79 13.41 1.72
C ALA A 51 -9.96 13.85 0.25
N GLU A 52 -10.19 15.14 0.00
CA GLU A 52 -10.26 15.69 -1.36
C GLU A 52 -8.91 15.59 -2.08
N LEU A 53 -7.81 15.87 -1.38
CA LEU A 53 -6.45 15.76 -1.91
C LEU A 53 -6.10 14.29 -2.20
N THR A 54 -6.33 13.38 -1.27
CA THR A 54 -6.18 11.92 -1.49
C THR A 54 -6.97 11.47 -2.71
N ALA A 55 -8.24 11.88 -2.83
CA ALA A 55 -9.06 11.52 -3.99
C ALA A 55 -8.52 12.13 -5.29
N ALA A 56 -7.96 13.35 -5.26
CA ALA A 56 -7.34 13.98 -6.41
C ALA A 56 -6.05 13.29 -6.85
N VAL A 57 -5.16 12.96 -5.91
CA VAL A 57 -3.93 12.21 -6.17
C VAL A 57 -4.26 10.83 -6.74
N ARG A 58 -5.23 10.11 -6.14
CA ARG A 58 -5.70 8.81 -6.64
C ARG A 58 -6.17 8.91 -8.09
N ARG A 59 -7.04 9.88 -8.41
CA ARG A 59 -7.50 10.10 -9.80
C ARG A 59 -6.35 10.41 -10.75
N LEU A 60 -5.40 11.23 -10.32
CA LEU A 60 -4.26 11.62 -11.12
C LEU A 60 -3.37 10.42 -11.47
N LEU A 61 -2.96 9.64 -10.46
CA LEU A 61 -2.10 8.47 -10.63
C LEU A 61 -2.82 7.31 -11.33
N THR A 62 -4.13 7.15 -11.13
CA THR A 62 -4.95 6.22 -11.91
C THR A 62 -4.94 6.56 -13.39
N ALA A 63 -5.06 7.85 -13.73
CA ALA A 63 -5.17 8.29 -15.13
C ALA A 63 -3.83 8.34 -15.86
N ARG A 64 -2.72 8.61 -15.14
CA ARG A 64 -1.42 8.90 -15.75
C ARG A 64 -0.33 7.89 -15.43
N GLY A 65 -0.61 6.91 -14.57
CA GLY A 65 0.39 6.01 -14.02
C GLY A 65 1.32 6.71 -13.02
N PRO A 66 2.46 6.09 -12.67
CA PRO A 66 3.41 6.64 -11.71
C PRO A 66 4.02 7.98 -12.15
N LEU A 67 4.10 8.94 -11.24
CA LEU A 67 4.59 10.30 -11.50
C LEU A 67 5.60 10.77 -10.44
N PRO A 68 6.61 11.57 -10.83
CA PRO A 68 7.45 12.28 -9.87
C PRO A 68 6.64 13.27 -9.01
N TYR A 69 7.12 13.53 -7.80
CA TYR A 69 6.47 14.45 -6.85
C TYR A 69 6.18 15.83 -7.45
N GLU A 70 7.18 16.42 -8.11
CA GLU A 70 7.07 17.75 -8.72
C GLU A 70 6.01 17.81 -9.83
N VAL A 71 5.77 16.71 -10.54
CA VAL A 71 4.73 16.61 -11.57
C VAL A 71 3.36 16.50 -10.92
N ILE A 72 3.24 15.81 -9.78
CA ILE A 72 2.00 15.73 -9.00
C ILE A 72 1.62 17.12 -8.48
N VAL A 73 2.56 17.83 -7.84
CA VAL A 73 2.38 19.21 -7.36
C VAL A 73 1.91 20.12 -8.50
N ALA A 74 2.64 20.13 -9.62
CA ALA A 74 2.31 20.98 -10.76
C ALA A 74 0.94 20.65 -11.39
N SER A 75 0.52 19.37 -11.34
CA SER A 75 -0.79 18.94 -11.86
C SER A 75 -1.94 19.35 -10.94
N LEU A 76 -1.74 19.28 -9.63
CA LEU A 76 -2.78 19.59 -8.64
C LEU A 76 -2.91 21.08 -8.33
N ALA A 77 -1.89 21.89 -8.64
CA ALA A 77 -1.87 23.35 -8.49
C ALA A 77 -2.43 24.14 -9.68
N GLN A 78 -2.88 23.47 -10.75
CA GLN A 78 -3.49 24.12 -11.91
C GLN A 78 -4.77 24.91 -11.52
N PRO A 79 -5.20 25.93 -12.29
CA PRO A 79 -6.42 26.69 -11.98
C PRO A 79 -7.64 25.78 -11.80
N GLY A 80 -8.27 25.83 -10.62
CA GLY A 80 -9.38 24.95 -10.23
C GLY A 80 -8.95 23.60 -9.63
N GLY A 81 -7.65 23.40 -9.38
CA GLY A 81 -7.10 22.25 -8.68
C GLY A 81 -7.32 22.29 -7.17
N VAL A 82 -6.96 21.19 -6.51
CA VAL A 82 -7.19 20.96 -5.07
C VAL A 82 -6.01 21.43 -4.22
N LEU A 83 -4.84 21.63 -4.84
CA LEU A 83 -3.65 22.11 -4.15
C LEU A 83 -3.64 23.65 -4.12
N GLY A 84 -3.47 24.24 -2.93
CA GLY A 84 -3.24 25.68 -2.77
C GLY A 84 -2.34 25.99 -1.57
N GLY A 85 -1.58 27.08 -1.61
CA GLY A 85 -0.74 27.52 -0.47
C GLY A 85 0.17 26.43 0.13
N ASP A 86 0.32 26.42 1.45
CA ASP A 86 1.13 25.49 2.28
C ASP A 86 0.62 24.02 2.27
N SER A 87 0.07 23.53 1.15
CA SER A 87 -0.45 22.16 1.01
C SER A 87 0.61 21.13 0.61
N ASP A 88 1.87 21.53 0.46
CA ASP A 88 2.97 20.61 0.11
C ASP A 88 3.21 19.58 1.22
N ASP A 89 3.22 20.01 2.49
CA ASP A 89 3.36 19.09 3.63
C ASP A 89 2.18 18.11 3.69
N LEU A 90 0.95 18.61 3.46
CA LEU A 90 -0.25 17.79 3.42
C LEU A 90 -0.23 16.78 2.24
N LEU A 91 0.31 17.17 1.09
CA LEU A 91 0.47 16.26 -0.05
C LEU A 91 1.47 15.14 0.27
N MET A 92 2.58 15.47 0.92
CA MET A 92 3.52 14.46 1.38
C MET A 92 2.87 13.52 2.40
N GLU A 93 2.11 14.03 3.36
CA GLU A 93 1.32 13.21 4.29
C GLU A 93 0.35 12.27 3.55
N VAL A 94 -0.32 12.75 2.51
CA VAL A 94 -1.20 11.92 1.67
C VAL A 94 -0.42 10.82 0.94
N LEU A 95 0.76 11.13 0.40
CA LEU A 95 1.56 10.20 -0.39
C LEU A 95 2.30 9.15 0.45
N VAL A 96 2.59 9.47 1.72
CA VAL A 96 3.28 8.58 2.66
C VAL A 96 2.38 8.07 3.79
N GLN A 97 1.06 8.20 3.63
CA GLN A 97 0.09 7.74 4.61
C GLN A 97 0.26 6.24 4.90
N ASP A 98 -0.09 5.83 6.13
CA ASP A 98 0.06 4.45 6.60
C ASP A 98 -0.74 3.43 5.77
N SER A 99 -1.83 3.86 5.11
CA SER A 99 -2.48 3.03 4.10
C SER A 99 -1.60 2.99 2.86
N MET A 100 -0.69 2.01 2.81
CA MET A 100 0.38 1.80 1.81
C MET A 100 -0.08 1.68 0.34
N GLU A 101 -1.31 2.04 0.00
CA GLU A 101 -1.88 2.02 -1.35
C GLU A 101 -1.15 2.98 -2.31
N PHE A 102 -0.50 4.03 -1.79
CA PHE A 102 0.48 4.81 -2.54
C PHE A 102 1.86 4.19 -2.35
N VAL A 103 2.53 3.90 -3.47
CA VAL A 103 3.85 3.25 -3.47
C VAL A 103 4.90 4.20 -3.99
N VAL A 104 6.12 4.09 -3.47
CA VAL A 104 7.29 4.80 -3.98
C VAL A 104 8.12 3.82 -4.81
N LEU A 105 8.42 4.20 -6.04
CA LEU A 105 9.28 3.42 -6.94
C LEU A 105 10.75 3.73 -6.66
N LEU A 106 11.66 2.87 -7.14
CA LEU A 106 13.11 3.03 -6.94
C LEU A 106 13.64 4.35 -7.53
N ASP A 107 13.02 4.84 -8.60
CA ASP A 107 13.36 6.11 -9.24
C ASP A 107 12.69 7.35 -8.57
N GLY A 108 11.98 7.17 -7.46
CA GLY A 108 11.32 8.23 -6.70
C GLY A 108 9.96 8.65 -7.25
N ARG A 109 9.44 8.02 -8.30
CA ARG A 109 8.05 8.23 -8.72
C ARG A 109 7.08 7.64 -7.70
N PHE A 110 5.94 8.30 -7.52
CA PHE A 110 4.82 7.80 -6.75
C PHE A 110 3.83 7.09 -7.66
N GLY A 111 3.40 5.90 -7.26
CA GLY A 111 2.40 5.08 -7.92
C GLY A 111 1.14 4.88 -7.08
N TRP A 112 0.06 4.46 -7.74
CA TRP A 112 -1.16 3.99 -7.09
C TRP A 112 -1.24 2.47 -7.26
N ALA A 113 -1.04 1.72 -6.17
CA ALA A 113 -0.86 0.27 -6.20
C ALA A 113 -2.02 -0.46 -6.89
N PRO A 114 -3.31 -0.13 -6.64
CA PRO A 114 -4.42 -0.80 -7.33
C PRO A 114 -4.33 -0.71 -8.85
N THR A 115 -3.98 0.44 -9.44
CA THR A 115 -3.83 0.56 -10.89
C THR A 115 -2.55 -0.07 -11.40
N LEU A 116 -1.45 0.04 -10.66
CA LEU A 116 -0.16 -0.55 -11.03
C LEU A 116 -0.23 -2.08 -11.10
N LEU A 117 -1.00 -2.68 -10.18
CA LEU A 117 -1.10 -4.12 -9.97
C LEU A 117 -2.32 -4.76 -10.62
N ASP A 118 -3.33 -3.97 -11.02
CA ASP A 118 -4.55 -4.49 -11.65
C ASP A 118 -4.22 -5.42 -12.81
N GLY A 119 -4.83 -6.61 -12.83
CA GLY A 119 -4.66 -7.63 -13.86
C GLY A 119 -3.31 -8.34 -13.88
N ARG A 120 -2.36 -8.01 -13.00
CA ARG A 120 -1.08 -8.73 -12.85
C ARG A 120 -1.31 -10.07 -12.13
N ILE A 121 -0.48 -11.05 -12.42
CA ILE A 121 -0.50 -12.40 -11.87
C ILE A 121 0.87 -12.70 -11.28
N PHE A 122 0.96 -12.80 -9.97
CA PHE A 122 2.13 -13.36 -9.31
C PHE A 122 1.87 -14.81 -8.98
N THR A 123 2.86 -15.67 -9.18
CA THR A 123 2.73 -17.09 -8.92
C THR A 123 3.50 -17.49 -7.68
N CYS A 124 2.97 -18.41 -6.89
CA CYS A 124 3.64 -18.98 -5.73
C CYS A 124 3.41 -20.50 -5.69
N ARG A 125 4.33 -21.21 -5.02
CA ARG A 125 4.15 -22.64 -4.73
C ARG A 125 3.54 -22.76 -3.34
N LEU A 126 2.42 -23.46 -3.25
CA LEU A 126 1.75 -23.63 -1.97
C LEU A 126 2.43 -24.72 -1.14
N THR A 127 2.58 -24.46 0.14
CA THR A 127 2.94 -25.46 1.14
C THR A 127 1.73 -26.29 1.54
N HIS A 128 1.96 -27.44 2.18
CA HIS A 128 0.88 -28.24 2.74
C HIS A 128 0.05 -27.47 3.78
N ALA A 129 0.70 -26.66 4.63
CA ALA A 129 0.02 -25.86 5.65
C ALA A 129 -0.91 -24.81 5.04
N GLU A 130 -0.46 -24.14 3.97
CA GLU A 130 -1.27 -23.17 3.21
C GLU A 130 -2.53 -23.80 2.61
N VAL A 131 -2.39 -25.00 2.04
CA VAL A 131 -3.52 -25.75 1.48
C VAL A 131 -4.50 -26.17 2.58
N GLU A 132 -4.01 -26.75 3.68
CA GLU A 132 -4.86 -27.21 4.79
C GLU A 132 -5.58 -26.06 5.51
N GLY A 133 -4.93 -24.89 5.59
CA GLY A 133 -5.45 -23.70 6.27
C GLY A 133 -6.19 -22.71 5.37
N ASP A 134 -6.31 -22.98 4.07
CA ASP A 134 -6.82 -22.06 3.03
C ASP A 134 -6.24 -20.65 3.16
N PHE A 135 -4.92 -20.54 3.26
CA PHE A 135 -4.20 -19.27 3.28
C PHE A 135 -3.01 -19.30 2.33
N ILE A 136 -2.47 -18.13 1.98
CA ILE A 136 -1.21 -18.01 1.25
C ILE A 136 -0.35 -16.96 1.95
N ASN A 137 0.91 -17.29 2.22
CA ASN A 137 1.90 -16.32 2.68
C ASN A 137 2.16 -15.28 1.59
N LEU A 138 2.26 -14.01 1.99
CA LEU A 138 2.64 -12.99 1.01
C LEU A 138 4.12 -13.08 0.68
N TRP A 139 4.94 -13.26 1.70
CA TRP A 139 6.37 -13.45 1.49
C TRP A 139 6.64 -14.81 0.83
N PRO A 140 7.42 -14.87 -0.26
CA PRO A 140 8.05 -13.75 -0.99
C PRO A 140 7.20 -13.28 -2.16
N ASP A 141 6.55 -14.24 -2.82
CA ASP A 141 6.17 -14.12 -4.21
C ASP A 141 4.95 -13.22 -4.40
N LEU A 142 4.19 -12.97 -3.33
CA LEU A 142 3.00 -12.11 -3.33
C LEU A 142 3.17 -10.85 -2.48
N LEU A 143 4.37 -10.60 -1.93
CA LEU A 143 4.69 -9.39 -1.18
C LEU A 143 4.35 -8.09 -1.96
N PRO A 144 4.49 -8.02 -3.29
CA PRO A 144 4.06 -6.84 -4.05
C PRO A 144 2.57 -6.48 -3.91
N PHE A 145 1.72 -7.41 -3.45
CA PHE A 145 0.30 -7.16 -3.18
C PHE A 145 0.02 -6.57 -1.80
N TYR A 146 1.01 -6.50 -0.89
CA TYR A 146 0.82 -6.01 0.47
C TYR A 146 0.08 -4.66 0.56
N PRO A 147 0.37 -3.63 -0.28
CA PRO A 147 -0.39 -2.38 -0.34
C PRO A 147 -1.92 -2.51 -0.47
N LEU A 148 -2.40 -3.59 -1.08
CA LEU A 148 -3.82 -3.80 -1.33
C LEU A 148 -4.56 -4.35 -0.10
N GLY A 149 -3.82 -4.79 0.93
CA GLY A 149 -4.37 -5.43 2.12
C GLY A 149 -4.65 -4.48 3.27
N SER A 150 -3.84 -3.44 3.39
CA SER A 150 -3.92 -2.48 4.50
C SER A 150 -4.87 -1.30 4.20
N GLY A 151 -5.50 -1.28 3.02
CA GLY A 151 -6.31 -0.18 2.50
C GLY A 151 -7.84 -0.36 2.63
N SER A 152 -8.56 0.75 2.49
CA SER A 152 -10.05 0.79 2.47
C SER A 152 -10.70 -0.04 1.35
N GLN A 153 -9.90 -0.48 0.39
CA GLN A 153 -10.30 -1.29 -0.76
C GLN A 153 -9.98 -2.77 -0.62
N ALA A 154 -9.41 -3.23 0.50
CA ALA A 154 -9.25 -4.66 0.78
C ALA A 154 -10.62 -5.34 0.76
N ARG A 155 -10.98 -5.92 -0.39
CA ARG A 155 -12.29 -6.52 -0.62
C ARG A 155 -12.12 -7.85 -1.30
N GLY A 156 -12.81 -8.84 -0.77
CA GLY A 156 -13.12 -10.03 -1.53
C GLY A 156 -14.23 -9.73 -2.53
N VAL A 157 -13.91 -9.58 -3.82
CA VAL A 157 -14.90 -9.16 -4.84
C VAL A 157 -15.77 -10.33 -5.33
N ASP A 158 -15.37 -11.58 -5.11
CA ASP A 158 -16.26 -12.73 -5.28
C ASP A 158 -16.49 -13.44 -3.93
N ARG A 159 -17.68 -13.98 -3.71
CA ARG A 159 -18.01 -14.64 -2.44
C ARG A 159 -17.39 -16.05 -2.31
N LEU A 160 -16.39 -16.45 -3.11
CA LEU A 160 -15.95 -17.85 -3.22
C LEU A 160 -14.43 -18.13 -3.39
N ARG A 161 -13.63 -17.22 -3.97
CA ARG A 161 -12.20 -17.41 -4.28
C ARG A 161 -11.32 -16.21 -3.97
N SER A 162 -11.89 -15.12 -3.50
CA SER A 162 -11.11 -13.94 -3.14
C SER A 162 -10.53 -14.02 -1.74
N GLY A 163 -9.24 -13.69 -1.60
CA GLY A 163 -8.56 -13.62 -0.32
C GLY A 163 -8.79 -12.30 0.40
N VAL A 164 -8.77 -12.32 1.72
CA VAL A 164 -8.67 -11.12 2.56
C VAL A 164 -7.29 -11.10 3.19
N LEU A 165 -6.57 -10.00 3.00
CA LEU A 165 -5.34 -9.73 3.72
C LEU A 165 -5.71 -9.35 5.14
N VAL A 166 -5.16 -10.08 6.11
CA VAL A 166 -5.39 -9.80 7.53
C VAL A 166 -4.02 -9.59 8.16
N GLU A 167 -3.90 -8.53 8.95
CA GLU A 167 -2.70 -8.20 9.70
C GLU A 167 -2.93 -8.41 11.21
N ASP A 168 -1.83 -8.45 11.95
CA ASP A 168 -1.78 -8.42 13.41
C ASP A 168 -2.68 -9.45 14.14
N ASP A 169 -3.35 -9.01 15.20
CA ASP A 169 -4.17 -9.82 16.10
C ASP A 169 -5.39 -10.42 15.37
N GLY A 170 -5.91 -9.71 14.37
CA GLY A 170 -6.99 -10.21 13.52
C GLY A 170 -6.57 -11.45 12.75
N MET A 171 -5.35 -11.45 12.20
CA MET A 171 -4.80 -12.55 11.42
C MET A 171 -4.56 -13.75 12.33
N SER A 172 -3.88 -13.52 13.45
CA SER A 172 -3.55 -14.56 14.42
C SER A 172 -4.80 -15.25 14.97
N ALA A 173 -5.87 -14.49 15.27
CA ALA A 173 -7.13 -15.06 15.73
C ALA A 173 -7.84 -15.86 14.63
N ALA A 174 -7.82 -15.39 13.39
CA ALA A 174 -8.43 -16.08 12.26
C ALA A 174 -7.68 -17.38 11.90
N LEU A 175 -6.35 -17.37 11.91
CA LEU A 175 -5.50 -18.54 11.67
C LEU A 175 -5.67 -19.61 12.76
N ARG A 176 -5.66 -19.21 14.04
CA ARG A 176 -5.90 -20.14 15.15
C ARG A 176 -7.27 -20.83 15.05
N LYS A 177 -8.31 -20.14 14.58
CA LYS A 177 -9.63 -20.74 14.33
C LYS A 177 -9.60 -21.82 13.24
N ARG A 178 -8.62 -21.76 12.33
CA ARG A 178 -8.37 -22.78 11.29
C ARG A 178 -7.37 -23.85 11.73
N GLY A 179 -6.87 -23.80 12.97
CA GLY A 179 -5.84 -24.71 13.45
C GLY A 179 -4.45 -24.42 12.87
N VAL A 180 -4.23 -23.24 12.29
CA VAL A 180 -2.93 -22.84 11.75
C VAL A 180 -2.11 -22.18 12.86
N GLU A 181 -0.93 -22.73 13.11
CA GLU A 181 0.02 -22.16 14.06
C GLU A 181 0.61 -20.84 13.52
N PRO A 182 0.77 -19.80 14.35
CA PRO A 182 1.32 -18.51 13.90
C PRO A 182 2.69 -18.62 13.22
N GLY A 183 3.50 -19.61 13.62
CA GLY A 183 4.81 -19.88 13.00
C GLY A 183 4.75 -20.41 11.57
N ALA A 184 3.57 -20.75 11.04
CA ALA A 184 3.37 -21.09 9.65
C ALA A 184 3.35 -19.85 8.73
N ILE A 185 3.27 -18.64 9.30
CA ILE A 185 3.25 -17.39 8.55
C ILE A 185 4.66 -16.82 8.44
N THR A 186 5.17 -16.80 7.23
CA THR A 186 6.48 -16.23 6.91
C THR A 186 6.35 -14.73 6.65
N GLY A 187 7.20 -13.91 7.27
CA GLY A 187 7.16 -12.45 7.09
C GLY A 187 5.94 -11.76 7.71
N GLY A 188 5.15 -12.46 8.52
CA GLY A 188 4.06 -11.88 9.32
C GLY A 188 2.82 -11.46 8.53
N THR A 189 2.69 -11.83 7.26
CA THR A 189 1.58 -11.39 6.39
C THR A 189 1.04 -12.54 5.55
N ALA A 190 -0.28 -12.71 5.56
CA ALA A 190 -0.98 -13.77 4.81
C ALA A 190 -2.32 -13.30 4.24
N ALA A 191 -2.69 -13.88 3.10
CA ALA A 191 -4.03 -13.79 2.54
C ALA A 191 -4.85 -15.01 2.99
N LEU A 192 -6.00 -14.77 3.63
CA LEU A 192 -6.94 -15.81 4.02
C LEU A 192 -8.02 -15.98 2.95
N PHE A 193 -8.20 -17.21 2.49
CA PHE A 193 -9.20 -17.58 1.49
C PHE A 193 -10.38 -18.31 2.13
N PRO A 194 -11.53 -18.45 1.44
CA PRO A 194 -12.64 -19.25 1.93
C PRO A 194 -12.21 -20.69 2.27
N VAL A 195 -12.76 -21.23 3.37
CA VAL A 195 -12.41 -22.59 3.82
C VAL A 195 -12.87 -23.63 2.78
N GLY A 196 -12.02 -24.60 2.48
CA GLY A 196 -12.21 -25.64 1.47
C GLY A 196 -11.96 -25.17 0.04
N MET A 197 -11.42 -23.96 -0.17
CA MET A 197 -11.18 -23.42 -1.50
C MET A 197 -10.14 -24.24 -2.25
N PHE A 198 -9.01 -24.57 -1.64
CA PHE A 198 -7.95 -25.30 -2.34
C PHE A 198 -8.33 -26.75 -2.62
N ASP A 199 -9.08 -27.39 -1.73
CA ASP A 199 -9.66 -28.72 -1.96
C ASP A 199 -10.64 -28.70 -3.15
N ALA A 200 -11.53 -27.71 -3.21
CA ALA A 200 -12.45 -27.52 -4.33
C ALA A 200 -11.75 -27.22 -5.67
N MET A 201 -10.49 -26.77 -5.63
CA MET A 201 -9.65 -26.54 -6.80
C MET A 201 -8.77 -27.76 -7.16
N ASP A 202 -8.81 -28.86 -6.39
CA ASP A 202 -7.88 -30.00 -6.47
C ASP A 202 -6.40 -29.56 -6.45
N VAL A 203 -6.10 -28.52 -5.66
CA VAL A 203 -4.75 -28.00 -5.44
C VAL A 203 -4.16 -28.66 -4.20
N ARG A 204 -2.88 -29.01 -4.27
CA ARG A 204 -2.15 -29.70 -3.20
C ARG A 204 -0.86 -28.94 -2.86
N GLY A 205 -0.17 -29.39 -1.82
CA GLY A 205 1.19 -28.94 -1.55
C GLY A 205 2.08 -29.08 -2.79
N ASP A 206 3.00 -28.14 -2.95
CA ASP A 206 3.91 -27.91 -4.07
C ASP A 206 3.25 -27.51 -5.40
N CYS A 207 1.91 -27.45 -5.47
CA CYS A 207 1.23 -26.91 -6.65
C CYS A 207 1.55 -25.43 -6.83
N LEU A 208 1.72 -25.05 -8.09
CA LEU A 208 1.85 -23.67 -8.50
C LEU A 208 0.46 -23.05 -8.66
N VAL A 209 0.24 -21.90 -8.03
CA VAL A 209 -0.97 -21.11 -8.23
C VAL A 209 -0.60 -19.71 -8.67
N GLY A 210 -1.49 -19.10 -9.44
CA GLY A 210 -1.44 -17.69 -9.80
C GLY A 210 -2.39 -16.92 -8.90
N VAL A 211 -1.95 -15.77 -8.39
CA VAL A 211 -2.80 -14.82 -7.68
C VAL A 211 -2.87 -13.56 -8.51
N ARG A 212 -4.09 -13.22 -8.94
CA ARG A 212 -4.38 -12.08 -9.78
C ARG A 212 -5.08 -10.99 -8.99
N VAL A 213 -4.72 -9.73 -9.23
CA VAL A 213 -5.52 -8.59 -8.76
C VAL A 213 -6.61 -8.30 -9.78
N VAL A 214 -7.86 -8.32 -9.34
CA VAL A 214 -9.02 -7.92 -10.14
C VAL A 214 -9.88 -6.99 -9.31
N GLU A 215 -10.03 -5.74 -9.74
CA GLU A 215 -10.86 -4.74 -9.05
C GLU A 215 -10.49 -4.56 -7.56
N GLY A 216 -9.20 -4.72 -7.23
CA GLY A 216 -8.69 -4.62 -5.85
C GLY A 216 -8.81 -5.89 -5.00
N ALA A 217 -9.30 -7.00 -5.55
CA ALA A 217 -9.35 -8.30 -4.90
C ALA A 217 -8.23 -9.24 -5.37
N LEU A 218 -7.78 -10.13 -4.48
CA LEU A 218 -6.87 -11.23 -4.82
C LEU A 218 -7.65 -12.47 -5.24
N CYS A 219 -7.62 -12.82 -6.52
CA CYS A 219 -8.25 -14.03 -7.07
C CYS A 219 -7.20 -15.10 -7.35
N VAL A 220 -7.41 -16.32 -6.84
CA VAL A 220 -6.50 -17.44 -7.11
C VAL A 220 -6.96 -18.25 -8.32
N GLU A 221 -6.01 -18.61 -9.18
CA GLU A 221 -6.17 -19.51 -10.31
C GLU A 221 -5.11 -20.62 -10.29
N SER A 222 -5.48 -21.82 -10.76
CA SER A 222 -4.52 -22.91 -10.91
C SER A 222 -3.59 -22.62 -12.08
N VAL A 223 -2.29 -22.82 -11.89
CA VAL A 223 -1.28 -22.65 -12.94
C VAL A 223 -0.53 -23.97 -13.09
N ALA A 224 -0.58 -24.58 -14.29
CA ALA A 224 0.13 -25.82 -14.53
C ALA A 224 1.65 -25.61 -14.53
N GLU A 225 2.11 -24.64 -15.32
CA GLU A 225 3.52 -24.27 -15.43
C GLU A 225 3.65 -22.75 -15.68
N PRO A 226 4.76 -22.13 -15.23
CA PRO A 226 5.09 -20.77 -15.60
C PRO A 226 5.26 -20.61 -17.11
N LEU A 227 4.83 -19.49 -17.66
CA LEU A 227 5.13 -19.12 -19.03
C LEU A 227 6.56 -18.58 -19.13
N PRO A 228 7.33 -18.99 -20.17
CA PRO A 228 8.69 -18.51 -20.36
C PRO A 228 8.70 -16.99 -20.59
N ARG A 229 9.31 -16.26 -19.66
CA ARG A 229 9.55 -14.83 -19.78
C ARG A 229 10.81 -14.47 -19.01
N ASP A 230 11.71 -13.74 -19.64
CA ASP A 230 12.92 -13.26 -18.97
C ASP A 230 12.64 -12.01 -18.14
N LEU A 231 12.03 -12.22 -16.97
CA LEU A 231 11.92 -11.19 -15.92
C LEU A 231 13.12 -11.23 -14.96
N SER A 232 13.87 -12.35 -14.93
CA SER A 232 15.05 -12.52 -14.08
C SER A 232 16.14 -11.49 -14.36
N SER A 233 16.46 -11.25 -15.63
CA SER A 233 17.49 -10.27 -16.01
C SER A 233 17.06 -8.83 -15.70
N GLN A 234 15.77 -8.52 -15.83
CA GLN A 234 15.21 -7.21 -15.53
C GLN A 234 15.20 -6.94 -14.02
N LEU A 235 14.80 -7.92 -13.20
CA LEU A 235 14.91 -7.82 -11.74
C LEU A 235 16.36 -7.59 -11.30
N ALA A 236 17.32 -8.32 -11.88
CA ALA A 236 18.73 -8.17 -11.54
C ALA A 236 19.28 -6.78 -11.88
N GLN A 237 18.84 -6.19 -12.99
CA GLN A 237 19.25 -4.83 -13.38
C GLN A 237 18.76 -3.76 -12.40
N LEU A 238 17.56 -3.94 -11.82
CA LEU A 238 17.00 -3.00 -10.83
C LEU A 238 17.71 -3.06 -9.48
N VAL A 239 18.38 -4.17 -9.16
CA VAL A 239 19.09 -4.40 -7.88
C VAL A 239 20.61 -4.20 -8.02
N ALA A 240 21.08 -3.71 -9.17
CA ALA A 240 22.49 -3.69 -9.54
C ALA A 240 23.38 -2.67 -8.80
N GLY A 241 22.87 -1.97 -7.78
CA GLY A 241 23.67 -1.08 -6.93
C GLY A 241 24.68 -1.89 -6.10
N GLU A 242 25.97 -1.65 -6.30
CA GLU A 242 27.01 -2.34 -5.52
C GLU A 242 26.83 -2.08 -4.01
N GLY A 243 26.69 -3.17 -3.24
CA GLY A 243 26.61 -3.10 -1.78
C GLY A 243 25.30 -2.52 -1.23
N GLN A 244 24.23 -2.47 -2.01
CA GLN A 244 22.91 -2.04 -1.54
C GLN A 244 21.87 -3.17 -1.66
N ALA A 245 20.99 -3.23 -0.66
CA ALA A 245 19.83 -4.12 -0.65
C ALA A 245 18.57 -3.28 -0.84
N GLU A 246 17.76 -3.64 -1.82
CA GLU A 246 16.53 -2.94 -2.17
C GLU A 246 15.32 -3.63 -1.57
N GLU A 247 14.24 -2.88 -1.32
CA GLU A 247 12.97 -3.48 -0.91
C GLU A 247 12.39 -4.32 -2.05
N LEU A 248 12.07 -5.59 -1.78
CA LEU A 248 11.63 -6.53 -2.81
C LEU A 248 10.37 -6.03 -3.52
N ALA A 249 9.40 -5.51 -2.77
CA ALA A 249 8.16 -5.00 -3.34
C ALA A 249 8.42 -3.78 -4.25
N ALA A 250 9.30 -2.85 -3.85
CA ALA A 250 9.66 -1.68 -4.64
C ALA A 250 10.34 -2.04 -5.97
N VAL A 251 11.23 -3.05 -5.96
CA VAL A 251 11.85 -3.58 -7.18
C VAL A 251 10.80 -4.12 -8.15
N VAL A 252 9.82 -4.87 -7.64
CA VAL A 252 8.77 -5.45 -8.48
C VAL A 252 7.80 -4.39 -8.99
N TRP A 253 7.46 -3.38 -8.17
CA TRP A 253 6.64 -2.25 -8.60
C TRP A 253 7.33 -1.43 -9.69
N GLN A 254 8.64 -1.17 -9.54
CA GLN A 254 9.44 -0.50 -10.58
C GLN A 254 9.39 -1.30 -11.89
N LEU A 255 9.60 -2.62 -11.83
CA LEU A 255 9.49 -3.49 -13.00
C LEU A 255 8.10 -3.42 -13.67
N CYS A 256 7.03 -3.40 -12.89
CA CYS A 256 5.66 -3.26 -13.41
C CYS A 256 5.42 -1.87 -14.02
N ALA A 257 6.07 -0.83 -13.50
CA ALA A 257 5.95 0.54 -14.01
C ALA A 257 6.74 0.74 -15.31
N ASP A 258 7.87 0.04 -15.46
CA ASP A 258 8.75 0.16 -16.63
C ASP A 258 8.34 -0.78 -17.78
N ASP A 259 7.79 -1.95 -17.47
CA ASP A 259 7.26 -2.91 -18.44
C ASP A 259 5.77 -3.21 -18.18
N GLU A 260 4.91 -2.55 -18.94
CA GLU A 260 3.45 -2.74 -18.88
C GLU A 260 3.00 -4.16 -19.18
N SER A 261 3.86 -5.03 -19.71
CA SER A 261 3.55 -6.44 -19.94
C SER A 261 4.08 -7.38 -18.85
N ALA A 262 4.92 -6.93 -17.92
CA ALA A 262 5.47 -7.73 -16.82
C ALA A 262 4.34 -8.36 -15.97
N PHE A 263 4.42 -9.65 -15.65
CA PHE A 263 3.37 -10.35 -14.87
C PHE A 263 1.94 -10.27 -15.43
N ARG A 264 1.71 -9.91 -16.70
CA ARG A 264 0.37 -10.02 -17.33
C ARG A 264 -0.05 -11.47 -17.62
N ALA A 265 0.92 -12.36 -17.60
CA ALA A 265 0.76 -13.80 -17.75
C ALA A 265 1.53 -14.48 -16.61
N PRO A 266 1.16 -15.70 -16.19
CA PRO A 266 1.78 -16.37 -15.04
C PRO A 266 3.25 -16.65 -15.33
N ALA A 267 4.14 -15.80 -14.82
CA ALA A 267 5.59 -15.97 -14.89
C ALA A 267 6.05 -16.98 -13.81
N ALA A 268 7.36 -17.22 -13.70
CA ALA A 268 7.87 -17.98 -12.57
C ALA A 268 7.69 -17.19 -11.26
N PRO A 269 7.61 -17.87 -10.10
CA PRO A 269 7.63 -17.21 -8.79
C PRO A 269 8.79 -16.22 -8.68
N ILE A 270 8.59 -15.13 -7.94
CA ILE A 270 9.60 -14.07 -7.78
C ILE A 270 10.89 -14.65 -7.20
N THR A 271 10.79 -15.62 -6.29
CA THR A 271 11.94 -16.36 -5.75
C THR A 271 12.73 -17.08 -6.82
N ASP A 272 12.03 -17.80 -7.71
CA ASP A 272 12.65 -18.53 -8.80
C ASP A 272 13.31 -17.56 -9.79
N LEU A 273 12.65 -16.43 -10.08
CA LEU A 273 13.19 -15.35 -10.92
C LEU A 273 14.41 -14.67 -10.30
N ALA A 274 14.38 -14.43 -8.99
CA ALA A 274 15.49 -13.83 -8.24
C ALA A 274 16.71 -14.74 -8.25
N VAL A 275 16.54 -16.03 -7.95
CA VAL A 275 17.62 -17.04 -8.02
C VAL A 275 18.19 -17.11 -9.44
N ALA A 276 17.34 -17.18 -10.46
CA ALA A 276 17.77 -17.19 -11.86
C ALA A 276 18.53 -15.90 -12.27
N GLY A 277 18.17 -14.77 -11.68
CA GLY A 277 18.84 -13.48 -11.86
C GLY A 277 20.11 -13.28 -11.02
N GLY A 278 20.51 -14.27 -10.20
CA GLY A 278 21.67 -14.15 -9.33
C GLY A 278 21.43 -13.25 -8.11
N LEU A 279 20.20 -13.16 -7.63
CA LEU A 279 19.81 -12.37 -6.47
C LEU A 279 19.57 -13.27 -5.24
N SER A 280 19.70 -12.67 -4.07
CA SER A 280 19.41 -13.25 -2.76
C SER A 280 18.28 -12.45 -2.10
N LEU A 281 17.42 -13.13 -1.34
CA LEU A 281 16.29 -12.54 -0.62
C LEU A 281 16.48 -12.69 0.88
N SER A 282 16.07 -11.70 1.66
CA SER A 282 16.03 -11.74 3.12
C SER A 282 14.61 -11.63 3.64
N VAL A 283 14.15 -12.67 4.34
CA VAL A 283 12.86 -12.67 5.05
C VAL A 283 12.83 -11.68 6.21
N ALA A 284 13.98 -11.43 6.86
CA ALA A 284 14.03 -10.58 8.05
C ALA A 284 13.91 -9.08 7.74
N SER A 285 14.21 -8.69 6.50
CA SER A 285 14.22 -7.29 6.06
C SER A 285 13.34 -7.01 4.84
N ASP A 286 12.70 -8.04 4.26
CA ASP A 286 11.88 -7.95 3.04
C ASP A 286 12.65 -7.36 1.84
N ARG A 287 13.95 -7.62 1.80
CA ARG A 287 14.87 -7.04 0.83
C ARG A 287 15.44 -8.08 -0.12
N VAL A 288 15.89 -7.58 -1.26
CA VAL A 288 16.62 -8.30 -2.29
C VAL A 288 17.95 -7.60 -2.56
N ALA A 289 18.99 -8.41 -2.77
CA ALA A 289 20.34 -7.93 -3.06
C ALA A 289 21.03 -8.90 -4.03
N PRO A 290 22.16 -8.51 -4.65
CA PRO A 290 22.97 -9.46 -5.42
C PRO A 290 23.42 -10.65 -4.56
N SER A 291 23.61 -11.81 -5.18
CA SER A 291 24.11 -13.00 -4.47
C SER A 291 25.48 -12.73 -3.82
N GLY A 292 25.65 -13.16 -2.57
CA GLY A 292 26.86 -12.90 -1.79
C GLY A 292 26.84 -11.58 -1.00
N PHE A 293 25.73 -10.84 -1.03
CA PHE A 293 25.51 -9.70 -0.15
C PHE A 293 25.54 -10.10 1.33
N ASP A 294 26.13 -9.24 2.17
CA ASP A 294 26.25 -9.45 3.62
C ASP A 294 25.01 -8.92 4.35
N TRP A 295 24.07 -9.81 4.63
CA TRP A 295 22.81 -9.48 5.31
C TRP A 295 22.98 -9.05 6.77
N ASP A 296 24.11 -9.33 7.41
CA ASP A 296 24.37 -8.91 8.80
C ASP A 296 24.53 -7.38 8.91
N THR A 297 24.76 -6.70 7.79
CA THR A 297 24.86 -5.23 7.71
C THR A 297 23.51 -4.52 7.62
N VAL A 298 22.42 -5.27 7.40
CA VAL A 298 21.08 -4.72 7.19
C VAL A 298 20.26 -4.90 8.45
N PRO A 299 19.75 -3.82 9.06
CA PRO A 299 18.87 -3.97 10.21
C PRO A 299 17.58 -4.70 9.81
N PRO A 300 16.99 -5.50 10.73
CA PRO A 300 15.69 -6.12 10.48
C PRO A 300 14.62 -5.05 10.29
N ARG A 301 13.55 -5.39 9.59
CA ARG A 301 12.40 -4.50 9.42
C ARG A 301 11.82 -4.16 10.81
N VAL A 302 11.74 -2.87 11.12
CA VAL A 302 11.03 -2.39 12.31
C VAL A 302 9.63 -1.98 11.87
N TRP A 303 8.63 -2.77 12.26
CA TRP A 303 7.24 -2.35 12.13
C TRP A 303 6.98 -1.25 13.17
N GLY A 304 6.64 -0.06 12.70
CA GLY A 304 6.27 1.10 13.53
C GLY A 304 4.76 1.17 13.72
#